data_AF-S7NG29-F1
#
_entry.id   AF-S7NG29-F1
#
_cell.length_a   1.000
_cell.length_b   1.000
_cell.length_c   1.000
_cell.angle_alpha   90.00
_cell.angle_beta   90.00
_cell.angle_gamma   90.00
#
_symmetry.space_group_name_H-M   'P 1'
#
loop_
_entity.id
_entity.type
_entity.pdbx_description
1 polymer ?
#
loop_
_entity_poly.entity_id
_entity_poly.type
_entity_poly.pdbx_seq_one_letter_code
_entity_poly.pdbx_strand_id
1 'polypeptide(L)'
;MARSRALLLLLLLPPQLQLGLVLAVRAPVFGRNGAHNLSPEENEFVEEEPVLVLRPEEPGPGPATMNCPRDCACSQEGVVDCGGIDLREFPGDLPEHINHLSLQNNQLEKIYPEELSRLHRLETLNLQNNRLTSRGLPEEAFEHLTDLNYLYLANNKLTLAPRFLPNTLISVDFAANYLTKIYGLTFGQKPNLRSVYLHNNKLADAGLPDNMFNGSSNVEILILSSNFLRHVPKHLPPALYKLHLKNNKLEKIPPGAFSELSNLRELYLQNNYLTDEGLDNETFWKLSSLEYLDLSSNNLSRVPAGLPRSLVLLHLEKNAIRSVDADLLDIAGNQLTEIPGGLPESLEYLYLQNNKISTVPANAFDSTPNLKGIFLRFNKLAVGSVVESAFRRLKHLQVLDIEGNFEFGDVSKDRDRLKEEEEEEEEEEEDEDEEEEERR
;
A
#
# COMPACT_ATOMS: atom_id res chain seq x y z
N MET A 1 -25.56 -44.11 22.78
CA MET A 1 -25.64 -43.02 23.78
C MET A 1 -24.25 -42.41 23.94
N ALA A 2 -23.94 -41.29 23.27
CA ALA A 2 -22.69 -40.53 23.49
C ALA A 2 -22.78 -39.16 22.79
N ARG A 3 -23.72 -38.32 23.23
CA ARG A 3 -23.76 -36.88 22.91
C ARG A 3 -24.04 -36.13 24.20
N SER A 4 -23.12 -36.16 25.16
CA SER A 4 -23.21 -35.28 26.34
C SER A 4 -21.93 -35.27 27.18
N ARG A 5 -20.78 -34.89 26.60
CA ARG A 5 -19.62 -34.45 27.41
C ARG A 5 -18.87 -33.21 26.89
N ALA A 6 -19.21 -32.69 25.72
CA ALA A 6 -18.65 -31.43 25.20
C ALA A 6 -19.33 -30.15 25.76
N LEU A 7 -20.42 -30.29 26.53
CA LEU A 7 -21.16 -29.14 27.06
C LEU A 7 -20.71 -28.67 28.45
N LEU A 8 -19.72 -29.30 29.08
CA LEU A 8 -19.40 -29.05 30.50
C LEU A 8 -18.21 -28.12 30.77
N LEU A 9 -17.61 -27.52 29.74
CA LEU A 9 -16.49 -26.58 29.93
C LEU A 9 -16.78 -25.14 29.45
N LEU A 10 -18.02 -24.87 29.02
CA LEU A 10 -18.48 -23.53 28.61
C LEU A 10 -19.12 -22.70 29.74
N LEU A 11 -18.92 -23.09 31.01
CA LEU A 11 -19.64 -22.51 32.16
C LEU A 11 -18.76 -21.85 33.24
N LEU A 12 -17.55 -21.40 32.91
CA LEU A 12 -16.72 -20.62 33.85
C LEU A 12 -16.15 -19.34 33.24
N LEU A 13 -16.99 -18.55 32.57
CA LEU A 13 -16.69 -17.15 32.23
C LEU A 13 -17.73 -16.21 32.89
N PRO A 14 -17.32 -15.02 33.36
CA PRO A 14 -18.23 -14.07 34.01
C PRO A 14 -19.29 -13.51 33.03
N PRO A 15 -20.48 -13.09 33.52
CA PRO A 15 -21.70 -12.90 32.73
C PRO A 15 -21.77 -11.59 31.93
N GLN A 16 -20.65 -11.06 31.41
CA GLN A 16 -20.65 -9.82 30.62
C GLN A 16 -20.20 -9.97 29.15
N LEU A 17 -20.08 -11.19 28.65
CA LEU A 17 -19.86 -11.46 27.22
C LEU A 17 -21.04 -12.26 26.67
N GLN A 18 -22.10 -11.56 26.27
CA GLN A 18 -23.15 -12.18 25.46
C GLN A 18 -22.61 -12.43 24.04
N LEU A 19 -22.65 -13.70 23.63
CA LEU A 19 -22.59 -14.09 22.23
C LEU A 19 -23.73 -13.41 21.47
N GLY A 20 -23.40 -12.52 20.54
CA GLY A 20 -24.29 -12.18 19.45
C GLY A 20 -24.28 -13.31 18.43
N LEU A 21 -25.40 -14.05 18.32
CA LEU A 21 -25.67 -14.87 17.15
C LEU A 21 -25.70 -13.96 15.91
N VAL A 22 -24.82 -14.22 14.95
CA VAL A 22 -24.96 -13.71 13.59
C VAL A 22 -26.25 -14.31 13.01
N LEU A 23 -27.19 -13.43 12.65
CA LEU A 23 -28.39 -13.80 11.89
C LEU A 23 -27.98 -14.36 10.52
N ALA A 24 -28.25 -15.65 10.31
CA ALA A 24 -28.34 -16.22 8.98
C ALA A 24 -29.64 -15.74 8.31
N VAL A 25 -29.54 -14.79 7.38
CA VAL A 25 -30.65 -14.47 6.47
C VAL A 25 -30.55 -15.40 5.27
N ARG A 26 -31.54 -16.29 5.16
CA ARG A 26 -31.75 -17.19 4.02
C ARG A 26 -32.36 -16.39 2.86
N ALA A 27 -31.77 -16.54 1.68
CA ALA A 27 -32.26 -15.99 0.42
C ALA A 27 -33.63 -16.61 0.01
N PRO A 28 -34.50 -15.85 -0.68
CA PRO A 28 -35.62 -16.41 -1.44
C PRO A 28 -35.16 -16.84 -2.85
N VAL A 29 -35.62 -18.01 -3.30
CA VAL A 29 -35.41 -18.53 -4.66
C VAL A 29 -36.71 -18.40 -5.45
N PHE A 30 -36.65 -17.72 -6.60
CA PHE A 30 -37.40 -17.88 -7.88
C PHE A 30 -37.12 -16.60 -8.69
N GLY A 31 -36.61 -16.54 -9.92
CA GLY A 31 -36.12 -17.50 -10.91
C GLY A 31 -35.46 -16.74 -12.08
N ARG A 32 -34.62 -17.44 -12.85
CA ARG A 32 -34.06 -17.15 -14.20
C ARG A 32 -34.22 -15.74 -14.81
N ASN A 33 -33.09 -15.04 -15.01
CA ASN A 33 -32.41 -14.84 -16.31
C ASN A 33 -31.32 -13.75 -16.24
N GLY A 34 -30.12 -14.07 -16.75
CA GLY A 34 -29.29 -13.15 -17.53
C GLY A 34 -28.30 -12.20 -16.80
N ALA A 35 -27.01 -12.47 -17.06
CA ALA A 35 -25.92 -11.50 -17.31
C ALA A 35 -25.13 -10.85 -16.13
N HIS A 36 -23.87 -11.31 -16.05
CA HIS A 36 -22.61 -10.56 -15.85
C HIS A 36 -22.23 -9.86 -14.51
N ASN A 37 -20.93 -10.05 -14.19
CA ASN A 37 -20.01 -9.23 -13.36
C ASN A 37 -20.08 -9.34 -11.83
N LEU A 38 -19.05 -9.08 -11.03
CA LEU A 38 -17.56 -9.04 -11.06
C LEU A 38 -17.15 -8.83 -9.57
N SER A 39 -15.90 -9.13 -9.21
CA SER A 39 -15.28 -9.04 -7.87
C SER A 39 -15.20 -7.63 -7.27
N PRO A 40 -15.14 -7.46 -5.93
CA PRO A 40 -14.90 -6.17 -5.29
C PRO A 40 -13.44 -5.99 -4.88
N GLU A 41 -12.76 -5.04 -5.51
CA GLU A 41 -11.51 -4.44 -5.05
C GLU A 41 -11.69 -2.91 -4.97
N GLU A 42 -11.09 -2.31 -3.95
CA GLU A 42 -10.71 -0.90 -3.82
C GLU A 42 -11.83 0.13 -3.54
N ASN A 43 -11.95 0.50 -2.25
CA ASN A 43 -12.54 1.77 -1.83
C ASN A 43 -11.50 2.89 -2.04
N GLU A 44 -11.57 3.53 -3.19
CA GLU A 44 -10.92 4.81 -3.46
C GLU A 44 -11.90 5.94 -3.08
N PHE A 45 -11.43 6.91 -2.30
CA PHE A 45 -12.19 8.11 -1.96
C PHE A 45 -12.40 8.95 -3.22
N VAL A 46 -13.63 9.00 -3.73
CA VAL A 46 -14.03 9.97 -4.77
C VAL A 46 -14.46 11.24 -4.07
N GLU A 47 -13.65 12.29 -4.14
CA GLU A 47 -14.13 13.65 -3.88
C GLU A 47 -15.05 14.05 -5.03
N GLU A 48 -16.33 14.34 -4.72
CA GLU A 48 -17.26 14.89 -5.70
C GLU A 48 -16.81 16.31 -6.09
N GLU A 49 -16.34 16.47 -7.33
CA GLU A 49 -16.13 17.79 -7.91
C GLU A 49 -17.47 18.56 -8.00
N PRO A 50 -17.50 19.86 -7.71
CA PRO A 50 -18.72 20.64 -7.82
C PRO A 50 -19.11 20.79 -9.30
N VAL A 51 -20.23 20.20 -9.69
CA VAL A 51 -20.84 20.40 -11.00
C VAL A 51 -21.35 21.84 -11.11
N LEU A 52 -20.63 22.69 -11.86
CA LEU A 52 -21.10 24.01 -12.27
C LEU A 52 -22.22 23.87 -13.29
N VAL A 53 -23.47 24.03 -12.84
CA VAL A 53 -24.63 24.18 -13.72
C VAL A 53 -24.60 25.57 -14.34
N LEU A 54 -24.08 25.67 -15.57
CA LEU A 54 -24.15 26.90 -16.37
C LEU A 54 -25.62 27.20 -16.71
N ARG A 55 -26.14 28.32 -16.19
CA ARG A 55 -27.41 28.91 -16.65
C ARG A 55 -27.20 29.47 -18.07
N PRO A 56 -28.19 29.39 -18.98
CA PRO A 56 -28.06 30.02 -20.28
C PRO A 56 -28.18 31.54 -20.12
N GLU A 57 -27.08 32.26 -20.29
CA GLU A 57 -27.10 33.71 -20.54
C GLU A 57 -27.26 34.00 -22.04
N GLU A 58 -28.04 35.04 -22.32
CA GLU A 58 -28.38 35.54 -23.66
C GLU A 58 -27.15 36.04 -24.45
N PRO A 59 -27.20 36.03 -25.80
CA PRO A 59 -26.03 36.29 -26.63
C PRO A 59 -25.67 37.78 -26.69
N GLY A 60 -24.61 38.17 -25.97
CA GLY A 60 -23.86 39.40 -26.22
C GLY A 60 -22.97 39.30 -27.48
N PRO A 61 -22.47 40.43 -28.00
CA PRO A 61 -21.87 40.51 -29.33
C PRO A 61 -20.56 39.70 -29.40
N GLY A 62 -20.51 38.77 -30.36
CA GLY A 62 -19.58 37.63 -30.38
C GLY A 62 -18.09 37.99 -30.40
N PRO A 63 -17.23 37.12 -29.83
CA PRO A 63 -15.79 37.28 -29.92
C PRO A 63 -15.22 36.60 -31.18
N ALA A 64 -13.96 36.93 -31.46
CA ALA A 64 -13.14 36.42 -32.55
C ALA A 64 -13.36 34.92 -32.79
N THR A 65 -13.38 34.51 -34.07
CA THR A 65 -13.51 33.12 -34.50
C THR A 65 -12.51 32.25 -33.74
N MET A 66 -12.99 31.58 -32.69
CA MET A 66 -12.23 30.57 -31.96
C MET A 66 -11.97 29.44 -32.94
N ASN A 67 -10.74 29.35 -33.45
CA ASN A 67 -10.30 28.21 -34.23
C ASN A 67 -10.13 27.04 -33.26
N CYS A 68 -11.22 26.32 -33.01
CA CYS A 68 -11.21 25.09 -32.25
C CYS A 68 -10.97 23.92 -33.21
N PRO A 69 -10.03 23.01 -32.91
CA PRO A 69 -9.85 21.82 -33.73
C PRO A 69 -11.13 21.00 -33.82
N ARG A 70 -11.30 20.30 -34.94
CA ARG A 70 -12.46 19.42 -35.13
C ARG A 70 -12.50 18.36 -34.04
N ASP A 71 -13.71 18.11 -33.53
CA ASP A 71 -14.00 17.12 -32.50
C ASP A 71 -13.39 17.41 -31.12
N CYS A 72 -12.77 18.59 -30.92
CA CYS A 72 -12.35 19.09 -29.61
C CYS A 72 -13.38 20.05 -29.00
N ALA A 73 -13.36 20.17 -27.68
CA ALA A 73 -14.11 21.16 -26.92
C ALA A 73 -13.19 22.33 -26.54
N CYS A 74 -13.59 23.56 -26.87
CA CYS A 74 -12.82 24.76 -26.54
C CYS A 74 -13.66 25.74 -25.71
N SER A 75 -13.03 26.39 -24.72
CA SER A 75 -13.65 27.44 -23.90
C SER A 75 -13.07 28.82 -24.21
N GLN A 76 -13.82 29.87 -23.86
CA GLN A 76 -13.33 31.26 -23.95
C GLN A 76 -12.18 31.57 -22.98
N GLU A 77 -11.96 30.70 -22.00
CA GLU A 77 -10.92 30.82 -20.96
C GLU A 77 -9.58 30.20 -21.40
N GLY A 78 -9.48 29.73 -22.65
CA GLY A 78 -8.24 29.14 -23.18
C GLY A 78 -8.04 27.67 -22.79
N VAL A 79 -9.13 26.96 -22.48
CA VAL A 79 -9.12 25.50 -22.28
C VAL A 79 -9.45 24.82 -23.61
N VAL A 80 -8.65 23.83 -24.00
CA VAL A 80 -8.91 22.96 -25.14
C VAL A 80 -8.82 21.51 -24.68
N ASP A 81 -9.92 20.78 -24.80
CA ASP A 81 -10.01 19.35 -24.50
C ASP A 81 -10.27 18.55 -25.77
N CYS A 82 -9.30 17.73 -26.13
CA CYS A 82 -9.27 16.81 -27.25
C CYS A 82 -9.09 15.37 -26.75
N GLY A 83 -9.62 15.03 -25.57
CA GLY A 83 -9.48 13.72 -24.97
C GLY A 83 -10.32 12.63 -25.66
N GLY A 84 -9.73 11.46 -25.91
CA GLY A 84 -10.50 10.26 -26.30
C GLY A 84 -11.07 10.26 -27.72
N ILE A 85 -10.56 11.10 -28.62
CA ILE A 85 -11.04 11.25 -30.00
C ILE A 85 -10.14 10.56 -31.04
N ASP A 86 -9.33 9.60 -30.60
CA ASP A 86 -8.45 8.76 -31.44
C ASP A 86 -7.43 9.54 -32.29
N LEU A 87 -6.94 10.68 -31.79
CA LEU A 87 -5.90 11.47 -32.47
C LEU A 87 -4.60 10.66 -32.64
N ARG A 88 -4.06 10.67 -33.86
CA ARG A 88 -2.74 10.08 -34.19
C ARG A 88 -1.64 11.11 -34.38
N GLU A 89 -2.03 12.33 -34.68
CA GLU A 89 -1.15 13.48 -34.89
C GLU A 89 -1.62 14.64 -34.01
N PHE A 90 -0.68 15.50 -33.64
CA PHE A 90 -0.97 16.66 -32.81
C PHE A 90 -1.82 17.68 -33.61
N PRO A 91 -2.86 18.30 -33.01
CA PRO A 91 -3.70 19.25 -33.72
C PRO A 91 -2.95 20.56 -33.99
N GLY A 92 -2.63 20.82 -35.27
CA GLY A 92 -1.88 22.00 -35.69
C GLY A 92 -2.67 23.32 -35.61
N ASP A 93 -3.99 23.26 -35.54
CA ASP A 93 -4.93 24.39 -35.57
C ASP A 93 -5.32 24.93 -34.19
N LEU A 94 -4.61 24.53 -33.12
CA LEU A 94 -4.86 25.06 -31.78
C LEU A 94 -4.67 26.59 -31.71
N PRO A 95 -5.47 27.32 -30.93
CA PRO A 95 -5.24 28.73 -30.66
C PRO A 95 -3.91 28.97 -29.93
N GLU A 96 -3.23 30.10 -30.18
CA GLU A 96 -1.96 30.43 -29.52
C GLU A 96 -2.11 30.86 -28.05
N HIS A 97 -3.31 31.26 -27.63
CA HIS A 97 -3.61 31.80 -26.32
C HIS A 97 -4.19 30.76 -25.34
N ILE A 98 -3.96 29.48 -25.62
CA ILE A 98 -4.41 28.39 -24.75
C ILE A 98 -3.55 28.33 -23.49
N ASN A 99 -4.22 28.10 -22.36
CA ASN A 99 -3.58 27.94 -21.05
C ASN A 99 -3.69 26.48 -20.58
N HIS A 100 -4.72 25.74 -21.02
CA HIS A 100 -4.89 24.32 -20.70
C HIS A 100 -5.14 23.53 -21.97
N LEU A 101 -4.30 22.52 -22.22
CA LEU A 101 -4.43 21.61 -23.36
C LEU A 101 -4.49 20.16 -22.86
N SER A 102 -5.60 19.50 -23.17
CA SER A 102 -5.80 18.08 -22.91
C SER A 102 -5.84 17.31 -24.23
N LEU A 103 -4.92 16.36 -24.39
CA LEU A 103 -4.80 15.44 -25.52
C LEU A 103 -4.76 13.98 -25.03
N GLN A 104 -5.33 13.74 -23.86
CA GLN A 104 -5.34 12.45 -23.19
C GLN A 104 -6.12 11.36 -23.94
N ASN A 105 -5.80 10.09 -23.66
CA ASN A 105 -6.53 8.94 -24.22
C ASN A 105 -6.55 8.93 -25.75
N ASN A 106 -5.43 9.26 -26.38
CA ASN A 106 -5.27 9.28 -27.84
C ASN A 106 -4.17 8.30 -28.26
N GLN A 107 -3.72 8.41 -29.51
CA GLN A 107 -2.75 7.51 -30.14
C GLN A 107 -1.49 8.26 -30.61
N LEU A 108 -1.16 9.40 -29.99
CA LEU A 108 -0.02 10.22 -30.36
C LEU A 108 1.31 9.48 -30.13
N GLU A 109 2.16 9.42 -31.16
CA GLU A 109 3.49 8.77 -31.07
C GLU A 109 4.64 9.77 -30.97
N LYS A 110 4.44 10.97 -31.53
CA LYS A 110 5.41 12.06 -31.56
C LYS A 110 4.69 13.41 -31.59
N ILE A 111 5.40 14.43 -31.15
CA ILE A 111 5.05 15.83 -31.20
C ILE A 111 6.26 16.56 -31.79
N TYR A 112 6.04 17.42 -32.76
CA TYR A 112 7.12 18.17 -33.38
C TYR A 112 7.42 19.46 -32.61
N PRO A 113 8.67 19.94 -32.59
CA PRO A 113 9.05 21.11 -31.80
C PRO A 113 8.21 22.37 -32.08
N GLU A 114 7.87 22.62 -33.34
CA GLU A 114 7.09 23.77 -33.78
C GLU A 114 5.66 23.79 -33.23
N GLU A 115 5.10 22.61 -32.90
CA GLU A 115 3.74 22.46 -32.42
C GLU A 115 3.59 22.94 -30.97
N LEU A 116 4.57 22.63 -30.11
CA LEU A 116 4.61 23.06 -28.72
C LEU A 116 5.28 24.42 -28.53
N SER A 117 6.31 24.72 -29.31
CA SER A 117 7.10 25.96 -29.13
C SER A 117 6.28 27.24 -29.23
N ARG A 118 5.13 27.23 -29.91
CA ARG A 118 4.25 28.40 -30.06
C ARG A 118 3.31 28.63 -28.86
N LEU A 119 3.16 27.64 -27.97
CA LEU A 119 2.18 27.64 -26.88
C LEU A 119 2.76 28.24 -25.59
N HIS A 120 3.29 29.47 -25.68
CA HIS A 120 4.05 30.09 -24.59
C HIS A 120 3.28 30.30 -23.27
N ARG A 121 1.96 30.45 -23.36
CA ARG A 121 1.05 30.68 -22.22
C ARG A 121 0.50 29.40 -21.60
N LEU A 122 0.93 28.25 -22.09
CA LEU A 122 0.39 26.98 -21.64
C LEU A 122 0.80 26.72 -20.20
N GLU A 123 -0.17 26.66 -19.30
CA GLU A 123 0.01 26.35 -17.89
C GLU A 123 -0.15 24.86 -17.60
N THR A 124 -1.01 24.18 -18.35
CA THR A 124 -1.27 22.74 -18.19
C THR A 124 -1.21 22.02 -19.53
N LEU A 125 -0.37 20.99 -19.59
CA LEU A 125 -0.27 20.09 -20.74
C LEU A 125 -0.57 18.65 -20.28
N ASN A 126 -1.67 18.10 -20.78
CA ASN A 126 -2.05 16.72 -20.50
C ASN A 126 -1.93 15.83 -21.74
N LEU A 127 -0.97 14.92 -21.71
CA LEU A 127 -0.62 13.97 -22.76
C LEU A 127 -0.72 12.51 -22.28
N GLN A 128 -1.43 12.26 -21.17
CA GLN A 128 -1.54 10.93 -20.59
C GLN A 128 -2.22 9.92 -21.53
N ASN A 129 -1.96 8.64 -21.33
CA ASN A 129 -2.61 7.55 -22.09
C ASN A 129 -2.46 7.72 -23.62
N ASN A 130 -1.22 7.91 -24.07
CA ASN A 130 -0.86 8.01 -25.48
C ASN A 130 0.21 6.95 -25.83
N ARG A 131 0.88 7.09 -26.98
CA ARG A 131 1.95 6.18 -27.44
C ARG A 131 3.29 6.91 -27.56
N LEU A 132 3.46 8.03 -26.85
CA LEU A 132 4.64 8.90 -26.98
C LEU A 132 5.91 8.16 -26.55
N THR A 133 6.95 8.26 -27.36
CA THR A 133 8.28 7.74 -27.05
C THR A 133 9.22 8.87 -26.68
N SER A 134 10.34 8.58 -26.01
CA SER A 134 11.32 9.64 -25.66
C SER A 134 11.92 10.35 -26.87
N ARG A 135 11.93 9.72 -28.06
CA ARG A 135 12.34 10.37 -29.32
C ARG A 135 11.21 11.17 -29.98
N GLY A 136 9.97 10.88 -29.60
CA GLY A 136 8.78 11.58 -30.06
C GLY A 136 8.44 12.81 -29.22
N LEU A 137 9.15 13.05 -28.10
CA LEU A 137 9.01 14.29 -27.35
C LEU A 137 10.09 15.30 -27.79
N PRO A 138 9.71 16.55 -28.12
CA PRO A 138 10.65 17.59 -28.49
C PRO A 138 11.20 18.27 -27.22
N GLU A 139 12.35 17.82 -26.74
CA GLU A 139 12.96 18.33 -25.51
C GLU A 139 13.19 19.85 -25.55
N GLU A 140 13.60 20.36 -26.70
CA GLU A 140 13.90 21.78 -26.92
C GLU A 140 12.65 22.65 -26.86
N ALA A 141 11.47 22.11 -27.20
CA ALA A 141 10.23 22.88 -27.21
C ALA A 141 9.74 23.20 -25.80
N PHE A 142 10.09 22.37 -24.80
CA PHE A 142 9.74 22.66 -23.41
C PHE A 142 10.42 23.94 -22.90
N GLU A 143 11.55 24.36 -23.45
CA GLU A 143 12.20 25.63 -23.07
C GLU A 143 11.34 26.86 -23.38
N HIS A 144 10.42 26.74 -24.35
CA HIS A 144 9.53 27.82 -24.77
C HIS A 144 8.21 27.88 -23.99
N LEU A 145 7.90 26.86 -23.19
CA LEU A 145 6.70 26.77 -22.36
C LEU A 145 6.95 27.45 -21.01
N THR A 146 7.09 28.77 -21.02
CA THR A 146 7.57 29.54 -19.86
C THR A 146 6.60 29.52 -18.69
N ASP A 147 5.31 29.33 -18.95
CA ASP A 147 4.26 29.42 -17.93
C ASP A 147 3.77 28.03 -17.47
N LEU A 148 4.41 26.94 -17.92
CA LEU A 148 3.96 25.58 -17.67
C LEU A 148 4.13 25.15 -16.22
N ASN A 149 3.01 24.92 -15.56
CA ASN A 149 2.91 24.51 -14.16
C ASN A 149 2.67 23.01 -14.00
N TYR A 150 1.88 22.41 -14.89
CA TYR A 150 1.44 21.01 -14.79
C TYR A 150 1.72 20.24 -16.08
N LEU A 151 2.49 19.15 -15.97
CA LEU A 151 2.81 18.28 -17.10
C LEU A 151 2.45 16.82 -16.79
N TYR A 152 1.49 16.29 -17.53
CA TYR A 152 1.04 14.90 -17.41
C TYR A 152 1.47 14.09 -18.63
N LEU A 153 2.36 13.12 -18.42
CA LEU A 153 2.89 12.20 -19.43
C LEU A 153 2.71 10.73 -19.01
N ALA A 154 1.85 10.48 -18.02
CA ALA A 154 1.59 9.14 -17.52
C ALA A 154 1.07 8.18 -18.61
N ASN A 155 1.34 6.89 -18.44
CA ASN A 155 0.90 5.84 -19.36
C ASN A 155 1.24 6.10 -20.82
N ASN A 156 2.53 6.28 -21.09
CA ASN A 156 3.10 6.44 -22.42
C ASN A 156 4.21 5.39 -22.64
N LYS A 157 5.05 5.58 -23.67
CA LYS A 157 6.16 4.68 -24.01
C LYS A 157 7.53 5.32 -23.79
N LEU A 158 7.65 6.23 -22.82
CA LEU A 158 8.90 6.91 -22.53
C LEU A 158 9.91 5.94 -21.90
N THR A 159 11.13 5.92 -22.44
CA THR A 159 12.25 5.11 -21.92
C THR A 159 13.30 5.95 -21.19
N LEU A 160 13.33 7.25 -21.48
CA LEU A 160 14.17 8.28 -20.89
C LEU A 160 13.27 9.50 -20.56
N ALA A 161 13.52 10.12 -19.42
CA ALA A 161 12.84 11.36 -19.07
C ALA A 161 13.41 12.54 -19.87
N PRO A 162 12.63 13.60 -20.16
CA PRO A 162 13.16 14.79 -20.81
C PRO A 162 14.34 15.37 -20.04
N ARG A 163 15.44 15.69 -20.74
CA ARG A 163 16.64 16.27 -20.10
C ARG A 163 16.37 17.60 -19.42
N PHE A 164 15.49 18.39 -20.01
CA PHE A 164 15.15 19.74 -19.58
C PHE A 164 13.63 19.86 -19.48
N LEU A 165 13.19 20.58 -18.46
CA LEU A 165 11.79 20.93 -18.23
C LEU A 165 11.75 22.35 -17.63
N PRO A 166 10.66 23.12 -17.83
CA PRO A 166 10.53 24.50 -17.36
C PRO A 166 10.77 24.64 -15.86
N ASN A 167 11.31 25.79 -15.45
CA ASN A 167 11.54 26.10 -14.03
C ASN A 167 10.25 26.49 -13.28
N THR A 168 9.16 26.76 -14.00
CA THR A 168 7.84 27.11 -13.48
C THR A 168 7.03 25.93 -12.96
N LEU A 169 7.42 24.70 -13.33
CA LEU A 169 6.69 23.48 -12.97
C LEU A 169 6.42 23.36 -11.47
N ILE A 170 5.16 23.02 -11.19
CA ILE A 170 4.61 22.72 -9.86
C ILE A 170 4.42 21.21 -9.70
N SER A 171 3.94 20.52 -10.74
CA SER A 171 3.70 19.08 -10.69
C SER A 171 4.02 18.40 -12.01
N VAL A 172 4.62 17.22 -11.92
CA VAL A 172 4.98 16.37 -13.07
C VAL A 172 4.57 14.93 -12.82
N ASP A 173 3.90 14.35 -13.80
CA ASP A 173 3.48 12.96 -13.75
C ASP A 173 4.03 12.15 -14.92
N PHE A 174 5.05 11.33 -14.62
CA PHE A 174 5.70 10.42 -15.55
C PHE A 174 5.43 8.95 -15.20
N ALA A 175 4.38 8.67 -14.44
CA ALA A 175 4.04 7.32 -14.02
C ALA A 175 3.71 6.38 -15.19
N ALA A 176 3.75 5.08 -14.94
CA ALA A 176 3.34 4.05 -15.89
C ALA A 176 4.03 4.17 -17.27
N ASN A 177 5.34 4.43 -17.26
CA ASN A 177 6.17 4.50 -18.46
C ASN A 177 7.23 3.37 -18.41
N TYR A 178 8.22 3.42 -19.30
CA TYR A 178 9.35 2.50 -19.31
C TYR A 178 10.65 3.19 -18.94
N LEU A 179 10.59 4.24 -18.11
CA LEU A 179 11.75 5.07 -17.78
C LEU A 179 12.84 4.25 -17.13
N THR A 180 14.04 4.33 -17.71
CA THR A 180 15.26 3.70 -17.18
C THR A 180 16.25 4.71 -16.65
N LYS A 181 16.09 6.00 -16.99
CA LYS A 181 17.00 7.07 -16.62
C LYS A 181 16.29 8.42 -16.51
N ILE A 182 16.74 9.20 -15.53
CA ILE A 182 16.39 10.61 -15.32
C ILE A 182 17.68 11.44 -15.36
N TYR A 183 17.57 12.72 -15.72
CA TYR A 183 18.70 13.64 -15.78
C TYR A 183 18.60 14.68 -14.68
N GLY A 184 19.73 15.22 -14.20
CA GLY A 184 19.73 16.15 -13.06
C GLY A 184 18.84 17.39 -13.24
N LEU A 185 18.70 17.89 -14.47
CA LEU A 185 17.85 19.05 -14.79
C LEU A 185 16.40 18.69 -15.13
N THR A 186 16.04 17.40 -15.19
CA THR A 186 14.64 16.99 -15.36
C THR A 186 13.80 17.54 -14.19
N PHE A 187 14.23 17.36 -12.94
CA PHE A 187 13.56 17.93 -11.76
C PHE A 187 14.41 18.95 -10.99
N GLY A 188 15.69 19.11 -11.31
CA GLY A 188 16.53 20.15 -10.72
C GLY A 188 16.11 21.55 -11.17
N GLN A 189 16.50 22.54 -10.37
CA GLN A 189 16.33 23.98 -10.61
C GLN A 189 14.86 24.41 -10.82
N LYS A 190 13.93 23.78 -10.09
CA LYS A 190 12.49 24.07 -10.14
C LYS A 190 12.02 24.48 -8.75
N PRO A 191 12.11 25.78 -8.41
CA PRO A 191 11.84 26.25 -7.05
C PRO A 191 10.38 26.04 -6.64
N ASN A 192 9.45 25.92 -7.59
CA ASN A 192 8.02 25.76 -7.31
C ASN A 192 7.55 24.29 -7.36
N LEU A 193 8.43 23.34 -7.67
CA LEU A 193 8.05 21.94 -7.83
C LEU A 193 7.63 21.34 -6.49
N ARG A 194 6.41 20.81 -6.43
CA ARG A 194 5.78 20.20 -5.25
C ARG A 194 5.60 18.70 -5.37
N SER A 195 5.20 18.22 -6.55
CA SER A 195 4.80 16.81 -6.73
C SER A 195 5.49 16.16 -7.92
N VAL A 196 6.04 14.97 -7.70
CA VAL A 196 6.74 14.17 -8.72
C VAL A 196 6.27 12.72 -8.67
N TYR A 197 5.63 12.27 -9.75
CA TYR A 197 5.14 10.91 -9.89
C TYR A 197 5.98 10.13 -10.91
N LEU A 198 6.60 9.04 -10.44
CA LEU A 198 7.53 8.20 -11.19
C LEU A 198 7.23 6.71 -11.02
N HIS A 199 6.10 6.35 -10.42
CA HIS A 199 5.77 4.96 -10.15
C HIS A 199 5.50 4.16 -11.42
N ASN A 200 5.57 2.83 -11.29
CA ASN A 200 5.34 1.89 -12.38
C ASN A 200 6.26 2.19 -13.58
N ASN A 201 7.57 2.29 -13.32
CA ASN A 201 8.60 2.53 -14.33
C ASN A 201 9.68 1.43 -14.24
N LYS A 202 10.79 1.63 -14.94
CA LYS A 202 11.93 0.69 -14.95
C LYS A 202 13.20 1.31 -14.35
N LEU A 203 13.03 2.24 -13.41
CA LEU A 203 14.16 2.97 -12.82
C LEU A 203 14.95 2.04 -11.90
N ALA A 204 16.27 2.04 -12.09
CA ALA A 204 17.24 1.40 -11.19
C ALA A 204 18.25 2.45 -10.72
N ASP A 205 19.08 2.13 -9.74
CA ASP A 205 20.00 3.08 -9.10
C ASP A 205 20.87 3.86 -10.12
N ALA A 206 21.40 3.18 -11.14
CA ALA A 206 22.22 3.81 -12.21
C ALA A 206 21.46 4.81 -13.10
N GLY A 207 20.12 4.76 -13.07
CA GLY A 207 19.22 5.67 -13.77
C GLY A 207 18.91 6.95 -13.00
N LEU A 208 19.26 7.04 -11.72
CA LEU A 208 18.98 8.19 -10.88
C LEU A 208 20.28 8.97 -10.56
N PRO A 209 20.36 10.25 -10.94
CA PRO A 209 21.51 11.08 -10.59
C PRO A 209 21.41 11.58 -9.14
N ASP A 210 22.54 11.65 -8.42
CA ASP A 210 22.60 12.12 -7.03
C ASP A 210 22.06 13.57 -6.85
N ASN A 211 22.16 14.39 -7.89
CA ASN A 211 21.73 15.79 -7.89
C ASN A 211 20.35 16.00 -8.54
N MET A 212 19.50 14.96 -8.56
CA MET A 212 18.19 14.99 -9.20
C MET A 212 17.32 16.19 -8.78
N PHE A 213 17.31 16.53 -7.49
CA PHE A 213 16.47 17.60 -6.96
C PHE A 213 17.26 18.85 -6.56
N ASN A 214 18.47 19.03 -7.09
CA ASN A 214 19.28 20.19 -6.76
C ASN A 214 18.56 21.49 -7.19
N GLY A 215 18.32 22.39 -6.24
CA GLY A 215 17.54 23.62 -6.47
C GLY A 215 16.01 23.44 -6.46
N SER A 216 15.52 22.26 -6.10
CA SER A 216 14.08 21.92 -6.02
C SER A 216 13.73 21.40 -4.64
N SER A 217 14.08 22.18 -3.61
CA SER A 217 13.95 21.81 -2.20
C SER A 217 12.51 21.74 -1.70
N ASN A 218 11.55 22.25 -2.47
CA ASN A 218 10.14 22.40 -2.11
C ASN A 218 9.26 21.20 -2.52
N VAL A 219 9.85 20.12 -3.03
CA VAL A 219 9.11 18.90 -3.38
C VAL A 219 8.58 18.26 -2.10
N GLU A 220 7.26 18.10 -2.04
CA GLU A 220 6.50 17.58 -0.91
C GLU A 220 6.09 16.12 -1.12
N ILE A 221 5.78 15.75 -2.38
CA ILE A 221 5.29 14.42 -2.73
C ILE A 221 6.23 13.80 -3.76
N LEU A 222 6.81 12.65 -3.42
CA LEU A 222 7.65 11.87 -4.32
C LEU A 222 7.20 10.41 -4.34
N ILE A 223 6.70 9.97 -5.50
CA ILE A 223 6.15 8.63 -5.69
C ILE A 223 7.04 7.83 -6.64
N LEU A 224 7.86 6.94 -6.08
CA LEU A 224 8.85 6.10 -6.78
C LEU A 224 8.49 4.60 -6.72
N SER A 225 7.25 4.26 -6.36
CA SER A 225 6.79 2.88 -6.19
C SER A 225 6.90 2.04 -7.46
N SER A 226 7.00 0.71 -7.32
CA SER A 226 6.97 -0.21 -8.47
C SER A 226 8.06 0.14 -9.50
N ASN A 227 9.30 0.21 -9.04
CA ASN A 227 10.50 0.39 -9.83
C ASN A 227 11.52 -0.72 -9.48
N PHE A 228 12.78 -0.57 -9.87
CA PHE A 228 13.86 -1.54 -9.63
C PHE A 228 14.98 -0.97 -8.76
N LEU A 229 14.67 -0.04 -7.87
CA LEU A 229 15.66 0.58 -6.98
C LEU A 229 16.17 -0.43 -5.95
N ARG A 230 17.49 -0.50 -5.74
CA ARG A 230 18.11 -1.33 -4.69
C ARG A 230 18.54 -0.51 -3.47
N HIS A 231 18.66 0.80 -3.65
CA HIS A 231 18.95 1.75 -2.58
C HIS A 231 18.01 2.94 -2.64
N VAL A 232 17.74 3.52 -1.46
CA VAL A 232 17.03 4.80 -1.37
C VAL A 232 17.88 5.88 -2.05
N PRO A 233 17.30 6.74 -2.91
CA PRO A 233 18.05 7.83 -3.54
C PRO A 233 18.68 8.77 -2.52
N LYS A 234 19.88 9.26 -2.81
CA LYS A 234 20.57 10.25 -1.95
C LYS A 234 20.01 11.65 -2.20
N HIS A 235 20.22 12.54 -1.24
CA HIS A 235 19.89 13.98 -1.34
C HIS A 235 18.42 14.25 -1.71
N LEU A 236 17.52 13.51 -1.06
CA LEU A 236 16.09 13.74 -1.19
C LEU A 236 15.70 15.15 -0.69
N PRO A 237 14.65 15.78 -1.25
CA PRO A 237 14.22 17.12 -0.86
C PRO A 237 13.78 17.21 0.61
N PRO A 238 14.23 18.21 1.38
CA PRO A 238 13.91 18.31 2.82
C PRO A 238 12.46 18.70 3.11
N ALA A 239 11.73 19.23 2.12
CA ALA A 239 10.30 19.54 2.26
C ALA A 239 9.39 18.32 2.07
N LEU A 240 9.94 17.13 1.81
CA LEU A 240 9.13 15.93 1.60
C LEU A 240 8.20 15.68 2.79
N TYR A 241 6.92 15.58 2.48
CA TYR A 241 5.83 15.21 3.37
C TYR A 241 5.44 13.74 3.15
N LYS A 242 5.47 13.27 1.90
CA LYS A 242 5.06 11.93 1.49
C LYS A 242 6.08 11.29 0.55
N LEU A 243 6.60 10.13 0.94
CA LEU A 243 7.57 9.37 0.16
C LEU A 243 7.12 7.92 -0.04
N HIS A 244 6.85 7.56 -1.29
CA HIS A 244 6.49 6.19 -1.63
C HIS A 244 7.64 5.47 -2.35
N LEU A 245 8.15 4.42 -1.71
CA LEU A 245 9.21 3.55 -2.22
C LEU A 245 8.78 2.07 -2.24
N LYS A 246 7.50 1.79 -2.02
CA LYS A 246 6.93 0.43 -2.04
C LYS A 246 7.15 -0.30 -3.36
N ASN A 247 7.15 -1.63 -3.31
CA ASN A 247 7.31 -2.50 -4.49
C ASN A 247 8.60 -2.19 -5.28
N ASN A 248 9.73 -2.02 -4.59
CA ASN A 248 11.04 -1.88 -5.21
C ASN A 248 11.90 -3.11 -4.92
N LYS A 249 13.22 -2.99 -5.04
CA LYS A 249 14.18 -4.04 -4.69
C LYS A 249 15.13 -3.57 -3.60
N LEU A 250 14.66 -2.69 -2.70
CA LEU A 250 15.52 -2.03 -1.72
C LEU A 250 16.10 -3.07 -0.76
N GLU A 251 17.43 -3.17 -0.72
CA GLU A 251 18.16 -4.06 0.19
C GLU A 251 18.69 -3.30 1.41
N LYS A 252 19.04 -2.02 1.23
CA LYS A 252 19.61 -1.16 2.26
C LYS A 252 19.14 0.28 2.13
N ILE A 253 19.02 0.96 3.26
CA ILE A 253 18.83 2.40 3.35
C ILE A 253 20.18 3.01 3.72
N PRO A 254 20.83 3.79 2.83
CA PRO A 254 22.14 4.36 3.12
C PRO A 254 22.14 5.23 4.40
N PRO A 255 23.24 5.26 5.17
CA PRO A 255 23.35 6.10 6.36
C PRO A 255 23.06 7.56 6.02
N GLY A 256 22.16 8.19 6.77
CA GLY A 256 21.77 9.59 6.57
C GLY A 256 20.87 9.85 5.35
N ALA A 257 20.40 8.84 4.61
CA ALA A 257 19.49 9.05 3.48
C ALA A 257 18.21 9.82 3.86
N PHE A 258 17.78 9.71 5.11
CA PHE A 258 16.61 10.38 5.68
C PHE A 258 16.94 11.50 6.67
N SER A 259 18.21 11.88 6.84
CA SER A 259 18.62 12.77 7.95
C SER A 259 18.04 14.17 7.88
N GLU A 260 17.73 14.65 6.68
CA GLU A 260 17.21 16.00 6.42
C GLU A 260 15.68 16.02 6.25
N LEU A 261 15.01 14.87 6.33
CA LEU A 261 13.58 14.75 6.03
C LEU A 261 12.69 14.96 7.28
N SER A 262 12.94 16.05 8.02
CA SER A 262 12.24 16.33 9.29
C SER A 262 10.74 16.61 9.15
N ASN A 263 10.27 16.95 7.94
CA ASN A 263 8.87 17.20 7.62
C ASN A 263 8.11 15.94 7.15
N LEU A 264 8.81 14.82 6.94
CA LEU A 264 8.21 13.61 6.38
C LEU A 264 7.20 13.03 7.36
N ARG A 265 5.98 12.79 6.87
CA ARG A 265 4.86 12.24 7.65
C ARG A 265 4.49 10.83 7.24
N GLU A 266 4.56 10.54 5.95
CA GLU A 266 4.19 9.25 5.40
C GLU A 266 5.37 8.63 4.63
N LEU A 267 5.82 7.45 5.09
CA LEU A 267 6.89 6.68 4.47
C LEU A 267 6.43 5.25 4.16
N TYR A 268 6.40 4.91 2.87
CA TYR A 268 5.96 3.59 2.38
C TYR A 268 7.15 2.82 1.82
N LEU A 269 7.57 1.75 2.50
CA LEU A 269 8.71 0.90 2.18
C LEU A 269 8.33 -0.58 2.02
N GLN A 270 7.05 -0.90 1.96
CA GLN A 270 6.58 -2.28 1.86
C GLN A 270 6.94 -2.96 0.55
N ASN A 271 6.98 -4.31 0.57
CA ASN A 271 7.36 -5.14 -0.57
C ASN A 271 8.74 -4.75 -1.13
N ASN A 272 9.75 -4.82 -0.26
CA ASN A 272 11.15 -4.63 -0.59
C ASN A 272 11.97 -5.80 0.00
N TYR A 273 13.29 -5.72 -0.03
CA TYR A 273 14.20 -6.75 0.51
C TYR A 273 15.02 -6.23 1.70
N LEU A 274 14.46 -5.30 2.49
CA LEU A 274 15.16 -4.72 3.62
C LEU A 274 15.42 -5.78 4.70
N THR A 275 16.63 -5.75 5.27
CA THR A 275 17.08 -6.61 6.37
C THR A 275 17.59 -5.78 7.53
N ASP A 276 17.78 -6.41 8.70
CA ASP A 276 18.36 -5.75 9.88
C ASP A 276 19.72 -5.09 9.59
N GLU A 277 20.56 -5.68 8.72
CA GLU A 277 21.86 -5.12 8.33
C GLU A 277 21.76 -3.99 7.30
N GLY A 278 20.59 -3.85 6.67
CA GLY A 278 20.29 -2.78 5.72
C GLY A 278 19.75 -1.52 6.37
N LEU A 279 19.53 -1.54 7.69
CA LEU A 279 19.02 -0.43 8.49
C LEU A 279 20.00 -0.14 9.63
N ASP A 280 20.35 1.13 9.79
CA ASP A 280 21.13 1.59 10.93
C ASP A 280 20.18 1.99 12.07
N ASN A 281 20.69 1.96 13.32
CA ASN A 281 19.93 2.43 14.49
C ASN A 281 19.47 3.89 14.39
N GLU A 282 20.09 4.65 13.48
CA GLU A 282 19.80 6.04 13.21
C GLU A 282 19.02 6.26 11.89
N THR A 283 18.48 5.21 11.26
CA THR A 283 17.79 5.39 9.97
C THR A 283 16.53 6.26 10.09
N PHE A 284 15.72 6.06 11.14
CA PHE A 284 14.42 6.75 11.29
C PHE A 284 14.39 7.83 12.38
N TRP A 285 15.43 7.94 13.22
CA TRP A 285 15.35 8.75 14.44
C TRP A 285 15.16 10.25 14.20
N LYS A 286 15.68 10.78 13.07
CA LYS A 286 15.57 12.20 12.71
C LYS A 286 14.24 12.57 12.06
N LEU A 287 13.39 11.58 11.75
CA LEU A 287 12.10 11.79 11.13
C LEU A 287 11.06 12.23 12.18
N SER A 288 11.26 13.43 12.74
CA SER A 288 10.53 13.94 13.91
C SER A 288 9.03 14.18 13.70
N SER A 289 8.58 14.22 12.44
CA SER A 289 7.17 14.42 12.07
C SER A 289 6.54 13.15 11.49
N LEU A 290 7.24 12.01 11.51
CA LEU A 290 6.76 10.79 10.87
C LEU A 290 5.59 10.22 11.66
N GLU A 291 4.44 10.09 11.01
CA GLU A 291 3.19 9.60 11.59
C GLU A 291 2.89 8.18 11.09
N TYR A 292 3.22 7.87 9.84
CA TYR A 292 2.94 6.60 9.18
C TYR A 292 4.22 5.99 8.60
N LEU A 293 4.53 4.75 9.00
CA LEU A 293 5.63 3.95 8.46
C LEU A 293 5.15 2.55 8.10
N ASP A 294 5.29 2.20 6.82
CA ASP A 294 4.98 0.85 6.35
C ASP A 294 6.24 0.13 5.90
N LEU A 295 6.62 -0.89 6.67
CA LEU A 295 7.76 -1.79 6.46
C LEU A 295 7.27 -3.23 6.20
N SER A 296 5.99 -3.44 5.93
CA SER A 296 5.42 -4.76 5.71
C SER A 296 6.05 -5.46 4.49
N SER A 297 6.01 -6.79 4.45
CA SER A 297 6.53 -7.60 3.34
C SER A 297 7.99 -7.27 3.01
N ASN A 298 8.84 -7.23 4.03
CA ASN A 298 10.30 -7.14 3.94
C ASN A 298 10.94 -8.39 4.57
N ASN A 299 12.26 -8.37 4.79
CA ASN A 299 13.00 -9.49 5.38
C ASN A 299 13.64 -9.10 6.73
N LEU A 300 12.92 -8.30 7.53
CA LEU A 300 13.35 -7.88 8.87
C LEU A 300 13.21 -9.02 9.86
N SER A 301 14.23 -9.26 10.70
CA SER A 301 14.17 -10.27 11.77
C SER A 301 13.92 -9.67 13.15
N ARG A 302 14.03 -8.35 13.27
CA ARG A 302 13.68 -7.56 14.47
C ARG A 302 12.97 -6.28 14.09
N VAL A 303 12.29 -5.66 15.06
CA VAL A 303 11.78 -4.29 14.90
C VAL A 303 12.98 -3.32 14.80
N PRO A 304 13.01 -2.39 13.83
CA PRO A 304 14.09 -1.41 13.73
C PRO A 304 14.22 -0.58 15.01
N ALA A 305 15.44 -0.41 15.50
CA ALA A 305 15.71 0.51 16.61
C ALA A 305 15.62 1.98 16.14
N GLY A 306 15.36 2.89 17.07
CA GLY A 306 15.38 4.33 16.78
C GLY A 306 14.17 4.83 15.97
N LEU A 307 13.03 4.16 16.09
CA LEU A 307 11.76 4.67 15.56
C LEU A 307 11.40 6.01 16.22
N PRO A 308 10.86 6.98 15.46
CA PRO A 308 10.56 8.30 15.99
C PRO A 308 9.33 8.27 16.90
N ARG A 309 9.34 9.11 17.95
CA ARG A 309 8.23 9.20 18.92
C ARG A 309 6.93 9.75 18.33
N SER A 310 7.00 10.39 17.18
CA SER A 310 5.84 10.92 16.45
C SER A 310 5.02 9.83 15.77
N LEU A 311 5.55 8.60 15.69
CA LEU A 311 4.96 7.53 14.91
C LEU A 311 3.63 7.09 15.52
N VAL A 312 2.58 7.16 14.70
CA VAL A 312 1.20 6.78 15.08
C VAL A 312 0.89 5.38 14.57
N LEU A 313 1.31 5.06 13.35
CA LEU A 313 1.02 3.80 12.69
C LEU A 313 2.29 3.17 12.11
N LEU A 314 2.54 1.93 12.52
CA LEU A 314 3.66 1.10 12.06
C LEU A 314 3.13 -0.25 11.57
N HIS A 315 3.39 -0.53 10.30
CA HIS A 315 3.08 -1.81 9.65
C HIS A 315 4.36 -2.64 9.51
N LEU A 316 4.40 -3.81 10.15
CA LEU A 316 5.52 -4.76 10.06
C LEU A 316 5.07 -6.16 9.63
N GLU A 317 3.89 -6.27 9.01
CA GLU A 317 3.34 -7.56 8.61
C GLU A 317 4.25 -8.27 7.59
N LYS A 318 4.19 -9.60 7.51
CA LYS A 318 4.93 -10.39 6.50
C LYS A 318 6.45 -10.14 6.50
N ASN A 319 7.05 -9.96 7.68
CA ASN A 319 8.49 -9.97 7.87
C ASN A 319 8.94 -11.32 8.51
N ALA A 320 10.20 -11.42 8.91
CA ALA A 320 10.77 -12.56 9.63
C ALA A 320 10.97 -12.28 11.13
N ILE A 321 10.18 -11.35 11.70
CA ILE A 321 10.37 -10.86 13.07
C ILE A 321 10.06 -11.98 14.08
N ARG A 322 11.01 -12.21 14.99
CA ARG A 322 10.91 -13.26 16.03
C ARG A 322 10.61 -12.72 17.42
N SER A 323 11.02 -11.48 17.70
CA SER A 323 10.79 -10.78 18.96
C SER A 323 10.55 -9.31 18.70
N VAL A 324 9.70 -8.69 19.51
CA VAL A 324 9.44 -7.25 19.48
C VAL A 324 9.78 -6.69 20.84
N ASP A 325 10.65 -5.70 20.87
CA ASP A 325 10.77 -4.83 22.03
C ASP A 325 9.69 -3.77 21.90
N ALA A 326 8.70 -3.86 22.79
CA ALA A 326 8.02 -2.74 23.43
C ALA A 326 8.07 -1.39 22.70
N ASP A 327 7.08 -1.14 21.82
CA ASP A 327 6.41 0.14 21.58
C ASP A 327 5.86 0.20 20.13
N LEU A 328 4.55 -0.06 19.98
CA LEU A 328 3.67 0.06 18.80
C LEU A 328 3.76 -1.08 17.79
N LEU A 329 2.73 -1.93 17.64
CA LEU A 329 2.69 -2.76 16.43
C LEU A 329 1.41 -3.50 16.03
N ASP A 330 1.10 -3.40 14.72
CA ASP A 330 0.51 -4.50 13.93
C ASP A 330 1.64 -5.45 13.48
N ILE A 331 1.68 -6.67 14.05
CA ILE A 331 2.72 -7.70 13.81
C ILE A 331 2.15 -8.92 13.07
N ALA A 332 1.01 -8.77 12.39
CA ALA A 332 0.38 -9.89 11.71
C ALA A 332 1.30 -10.54 10.64
N GLY A 333 1.27 -11.86 10.49
CA GLY A 333 1.99 -12.55 9.41
C GLY A 333 3.50 -12.67 9.61
N ASN A 334 4.00 -12.62 10.84
CA ASN A 334 5.42 -12.76 11.18
C ASN A 334 5.75 -14.20 11.67
N GLN A 335 6.90 -14.38 12.32
CA GLN A 335 7.34 -15.67 12.86
C GLN A 335 7.35 -15.69 14.40
N LEU A 336 6.50 -14.89 15.05
CA LEU A 336 6.43 -14.83 16.51
C LEU A 336 6.01 -16.17 17.09
N THR A 337 6.73 -16.65 18.10
CA THR A 337 6.41 -17.88 18.85
C THR A 337 5.67 -17.60 20.16
N GLU A 338 5.73 -16.37 20.63
CA GLU A 338 5.11 -15.87 21.86
C GLU A 338 4.58 -14.44 21.65
N ILE A 339 3.68 -14.00 22.52
CA ILE A 339 3.23 -12.61 22.55
C ILE A 339 4.38 -11.75 23.08
N PRO A 340 4.82 -10.72 22.35
CA PRO A 340 5.93 -9.89 22.78
C PRO A 340 5.60 -9.12 24.06
N GLY A 341 6.55 -9.09 24.99
CA GLY A 341 6.44 -8.35 26.24
C GLY A 341 6.71 -6.86 26.10
N GLY A 342 6.22 -6.07 27.05
CA GLY A 342 6.53 -4.64 27.17
C GLY A 342 5.82 -3.72 26.19
N LEU A 343 4.80 -4.18 25.46
CA LEU A 343 3.96 -3.36 24.58
C LEU A 343 3.48 -2.06 25.26
N PRO A 344 3.28 -0.95 24.51
CA PRO A 344 3.04 0.37 25.09
C PRO A 344 1.65 0.47 25.71
N GLU A 345 1.54 1.21 26.81
CA GLU A 345 0.26 1.41 27.51
C GLU A 345 -0.82 2.08 26.63
N SER A 346 -0.43 2.81 25.59
CA SER A 346 -1.34 3.49 24.65
C SER A 346 -1.99 2.56 23.61
N LEU A 347 -1.58 1.29 23.53
CA LEU A 347 -2.03 0.39 22.47
C LEU A 347 -3.53 0.05 22.60
N GLU A 348 -4.30 0.31 21.54
CA GLU A 348 -5.73 -0.01 21.49
C GLU A 348 -6.05 -1.27 20.66
N TYR A 349 -5.31 -1.56 19.60
CA TYR A 349 -5.54 -2.75 18.77
C TYR A 349 -4.22 -3.48 18.56
N LEU A 350 -4.25 -4.81 18.73
CA LEU A 350 -3.10 -5.68 18.59
C LEU A 350 -3.39 -6.78 17.57
N TYR A 351 -2.72 -6.69 16.43
CA TYR A 351 -2.83 -7.64 15.32
C TYR A 351 -1.64 -8.59 15.35
N LEU A 352 -1.90 -9.87 15.58
CA LEU A 352 -0.92 -10.96 15.72
C LEU A 352 -1.29 -12.17 14.84
N GLN A 353 -2.26 -12.03 13.94
CA GLN A 353 -2.75 -13.12 13.10
C GLN A 353 -1.64 -13.72 12.22
N ASN A 354 -1.73 -14.98 11.79
CA ASN A 354 -0.75 -15.64 10.92
C ASN A 354 0.69 -15.67 11.46
N ASN A 355 0.88 -15.83 12.78
CA ASN A 355 2.19 -16.05 13.40
C ASN A 355 2.35 -17.53 13.83
N LYS A 356 3.37 -17.86 14.63
CA LYS A 356 3.61 -19.19 15.21
C LYS A 356 3.38 -19.21 16.72
N ILE A 357 2.52 -18.33 17.24
CA ILE A 357 2.30 -18.18 18.68
C ILE A 357 1.64 -19.44 19.22
N SER A 358 2.22 -20.02 20.25
CA SER A 358 1.76 -21.30 20.83
C SER A 358 1.09 -21.14 22.19
N THR A 359 1.36 -20.06 22.92
CA THR A 359 0.85 -19.82 24.27
C THR A 359 0.46 -18.36 24.49
N VAL A 360 -0.51 -18.13 25.38
CA VAL A 360 -0.90 -16.80 25.91
C VAL A 360 -0.79 -16.84 27.44
N PRO A 361 0.36 -16.46 28.01
CA PRO A 361 0.58 -16.51 29.46
C PRO A 361 -0.22 -15.44 30.21
N ALA A 362 -0.39 -15.63 31.52
CA ALA A 362 -1.20 -14.75 32.39
C ALA A 362 -0.77 -13.28 32.41
N ASN A 363 0.49 -13.00 32.08
CA ASN A 363 1.08 -11.67 32.07
C ASN A 363 1.24 -11.09 30.66
N ALA A 364 0.71 -11.77 29.61
CA ALA A 364 0.92 -11.39 28.21
C ALA A 364 0.48 -9.95 27.89
N PHE A 365 -0.52 -9.43 28.60
CA PHE A 365 -1.10 -8.11 28.36
C PHE A 365 -1.05 -7.17 29.58
N ASP A 366 -0.15 -7.45 30.53
CA ASP A 366 -0.04 -6.63 31.75
C ASP A 366 0.36 -5.18 31.47
N SER A 367 1.14 -4.96 30.41
CA SER A 367 1.63 -3.64 29.96
C SER A 367 0.65 -2.87 29.08
N THR A 368 -0.46 -3.48 28.64
CA THR A 368 -1.38 -2.92 27.63
C THR A 368 -2.83 -2.88 28.12
N PRO A 369 -3.14 -2.14 29.21
CA PRO A 369 -4.46 -2.17 29.84
C PRO A 369 -5.59 -1.58 28.96
N ASN A 370 -5.26 -0.80 27.93
CA ASN A 370 -6.21 -0.07 27.09
C ASN A 370 -6.63 -0.80 25.80
N LEU A 371 -6.22 -2.07 25.62
CA LEU A 371 -6.58 -2.83 24.43
C LEU A 371 -8.10 -2.98 24.27
N LYS A 372 -8.57 -2.64 23.07
CA LYS A 372 -9.93 -2.80 22.55
C LYS A 372 -10.07 -4.02 21.63
N GLY A 373 -9.02 -4.39 20.90
CA GLY A 373 -9.04 -5.56 20.02
C GLY A 373 -7.76 -6.37 20.03
N ILE A 374 -7.86 -7.70 20.09
CA ILE A 374 -6.74 -8.65 19.98
C ILE A 374 -7.07 -9.66 18.88
N PHE A 375 -6.21 -9.74 17.85
CA PHE A 375 -6.39 -10.65 16.72
C PHE A 375 -5.25 -11.67 16.67
N LEU A 376 -5.50 -12.89 17.12
CA LEU A 376 -4.58 -14.03 17.19
C LEU A 376 -4.92 -15.14 16.18
N ARG A 377 -5.79 -14.86 15.20
CA ARG A 377 -6.25 -15.82 14.20
C ARG A 377 -5.09 -16.52 13.47
N PHE A 378 -5.24 -17.80 13.13
CA PHE A 378 -4.23 -18.58 12.38
C PHE A 378 -2.83 -18.58 13.01
N ASN A 379 -2.75 -18.78 14.33
CA ASN A 379 -1.52 -19.07 15.06
C ASN A 379 -1.42 -20.59 15.34
N LYS A 380 -0.63 -21.00 16.34
CA LYS A 380 -0.46 -22.40 16.76
C LYS A 380 -0.90 -22.60 18.22
N LEU A 381 -1.95 -21.89 18.68
CA LEU A 381 -2.43 -22.01 20.05
C LEU A 381 -3.05 -23.40 20.30
N ALA A 382 -2.49 -24.14 21.25
CA ALA A 382 -3.00 -25.44 21.68
C ALA A 382 -4.18 -25.30 22.67
N VAL A 383 -4.97 -26.36 22.82
CA VAL A 383 -6.05 -26.41 23.82
C VAL A 383 -5.45 -26.24 25.22
N GLY A 384 -5.89 -25.21 25.96
CA GLY A 384 -5.39 -24.89 27.31
C GLY A 384 -4.13 -24.04 27.36
N SER A 385 -3.55 -23.64 26.22
CA SER A 385 -2.39 -22.72 26.20
C SER A 385 -2.74 -21.25 26.36
N VAL A 386 -4.04 -20.94 26.42
CA VAL A 386 -4.59 -19.59 26.64
C VAL A 386 -5.02 -19.46 28.10
N VAL A 387 -4.30 -18.66 28.89
CA VAL A 387 -4.61 -18.45 30.30
C VAL A 387 -5.65 -17.34 30.45
N GLU A 388 -6.82 -17.65 31.03
CA GLU A 388 -7.92 -16.69 31.19
C GLU A 388 -7.53 -15.43 31.97
N SER A 389 -6.66 -15.57 32.98
CA SER A 389 -6.20 -14.43 33.79
C SER A 389 -5.43 -13.39 32.98
N ALA A 390 -4.92 -13.73 31.78
CA ALA A 390 -4.27 -12.80 30.88
C ALA A 390 -5.16 -11.64 30.44
N PHE A 391 -6.48 -11.86 30.35
CA PHE A 391 -7.43 -10.85 29.87
C PHE A 391 -8.12 -10.08 30.99
N ARG A 392 -7.88 -10.44 32.25
CA ARG A 392 -8.62 -9.93 33.42
C ARG A 392 -8.51 -8.41 33.60
N ARG A 393 -7.41 -7.81 33.15
CA ARG A 393 -7.12 -6.37 33.29
C ARG A 393 -7.62 -5.53 32.11
N LEU A 394 -8.03 -6.16 31.01
CA LEU A 394 -8.42 -5.50 29.76
C LEU A 394 -9.89 -5.07 29.78
N LYS A 395 -10.20 -4.00 30.52
CA LYS A 395 -11.59 -3.54 30.74
C LYS A 395 -12.26 -2.96 29.49
N HIS A 396 -11.47 -2.61 28.48
CA HIS A 396 -11.94 -2.01 27.24
C HIS A 396 -11.98 -2.99 26.08
N LEU A 397 -11.67 -4.28 26.32
CA LEU A 397 -11.60 -5.29 25.27
C LEU A 397 -13.00 -5.54 24.66
N GLN A 398 -13.11 -5.32 23.36
CA GLN A 398 -14.32 -5.48 22.56
C GLN A 398 -14.21 -6.71 21.65
N VAL A 399 -13.01 -6.99 21.13
CA VAL A 399 -12.77 -8.05 20.14
C VAL A 399 -11.61 -8.94 20.58
N LEU A 400 -11.84 -10.25 20.61
CA LEU A 400 -10.81 -11.27 20.74
C LEU A 400 -11.01 -12.30 19.63
N ASP A 401 -10.18 -12.26 18.59
CA ASP A 401 -10.23 -13.21 17.49
C ASP A 401 -9.12 -14.27 17.66
N ILE A 402 -9.50 -15.51 17.94
CA ILE A 402 -8.60 -16.67 18.06
C ILE A 402 -8.92 -17.76 17.02
N GLU A 403 -9.65 -17.42 15.95
CA GLU A 403 -10.10 -18.39 14.95
C GLU A 403 -8.91 -19.10 14.26
N GLY A 404 -9.08 -20.35 13.82
CA GLY A 404 -8.07 -21.06 13.00
C GLY A 404 -6.76 -21.42 13.72
N ASN A 405 -6.73 -21.43 15.05
CA ASN A 405 -5.58 -21.85 15.87
C ASN A 405 -5.51 -23.36 16.14
N PHE A 406 -6.68 -23.97 16.27
CA PHE A 406 -6.82 -25.39 16.57
C PHE A 406 -6.86 -26.14 15.25
N GLU A 407 -5.74 -26.72 14.83
CA GLU A 407 -5.80 -27.86 13.93
C GLU A 407 -6.58 -28.94 14.69
N PHE A 408 -7.79 -29.26 14.22
CA PHE A 408 -8.43 -30.51 14.60
C PHE A 408 -7.44 -31.60 14.21
N GLY A 409 -6.78 -32.18 15.22
CA GLY A 409 -5.93 -33.34 15.03
C GLY A 409 -6.69 -34.34 14.18
N ASP A 410 -6.01 -34.83 13.16
CA ASP A 410 -6.53 -35.81 12.21
C ASP A 410 -7.26 -36.94 12.97
N VAL A 411 -8.59 -36.98 12.83
CA VAL A 411 -9.48 -37.96 13.48
C VAL A 411 -9.20 -39.38 12.97
N SER A 412 -8.28 -39.54 12.01
CA SER A 412 -7.75 -40.84 11.58
C SER A 412 -6.96 -41.56 12.68
N LYS A 413 -6.15 -40.85 13.47
CA LYS A 413 -5.26 -41.48 14.46
C LYS A 413 -5.97 -41.98 15.71
N ASP A 414 -7.04 -41.30 16.13
CA ASP A 414 -7.85 -41.78 17.25
C ASP A 414 -8.70 -42.99 16.85
N ARG A 415 -8.98 -43.17 15.56
CA ARG A 415 -9.73 -44.31 15.04
C ARG A 415 -8.86 -45.56 14.85
N ASP A 416 -7.57 -45.38 14.60
CA ASP A 416 -6.61 -46.49 14.55
C ASP A 416 -6.23 -46.94 15.98
N ARG A 417 -6.14 -46.01 16.94
CA ARG A 417 -5.94 -46.35 18.36
C ARG A 417 -7.11 -47.12 18.99
N LEU A 418 -8.34 -46.75 18.67
CA LEU A 418 -9.53 -47.48 19.13
C LEU A 418 -9.66 -48.87 18.49
N LYS A 419 -9.02 -49.10 17.34
CA LYS A 419 -8.96 -50.42 16.70
C LYS A 419 -7.86 -51.29 17.28
N GLU A 420 -6.71 -50.70 17.61
CA GLU A 420 -5.64 -51.42 18.33
C GLU A 420 -6.11 -51.83 19.74
N GLU A 421 -6.90 -50.99 20.43
CA GLU A 421 -7.51 -51.36 21.73
C GLU A 421 -8.63 -52.43 21.61
N GLU A 422 -9.41 -52.45 20.51
CA GLU A 422 -10.39 -53.53 20.25
C GLU A 422 -9.72 -54.84 19.80
N GLU A 423 -8.60 -54.78 19.07
CA GLU A 423 -7.82 -55.98 18.65
C GLU A 423 -7.04 -56.59 19.84
N GLU A 424 -6.53 -55.79 20.78
CA GLU A 424 -5.90 -56.29 22.02
C GLU A 424 -6.91 -56.94 22.99
N GLU A 425 -8.15 -56.43 23.08
CA GLU A 425 -9.21 -57.08 23.88
C GLU A 425 -9.72 -58.39 23.24
N GLU A 426 -9.71 -58.52 21.91
CA GLU A 426 -10.07 -59.78 21.22
C GLU A 426 -8.96 -60.85 21.35
N GLU A 427 -7.68 -60.46 21.35
CA GLU A 427 -6.55 -61.40 21.59
C GLU A 427 -6.51 -61.91 23.05
N GLU A 428 -6.86 -61.08 24.04
CA GLU A 428 -6.93 -61.52 25.44
C GLU A 428 -8.12 -62.47 25.71
N GLU A 429 -9.25 -62.33 25.00
CA GLU A 429 -10.38 -63.28 25.10
C GLU A 429 -10.08 -64.62 24.39
N GLU A 430 -9.35 -64.63 23.27
CA GLU A 430 -8.93 -65.88 22.60
C GLU A 430 -7.90 -66.67 23.41
N ASP A 431 -6.96 -66.00 24.09
CA ASP A 431 -5.97 -66.65 24.97
C ASP A 431 -6.62 -67.24 26.25
N GLU A 432 -7.66 -66.60 26.81
CA GLU A 432 -8.41 -67.16 27.94
C GLU A 432 -9.25 -68.39 27.55
N ASP A 433 -9.81 -68.42 26.34
CA ASP A 433 -10.57 -69.55 25.81
C ASP A 433 -9.64 -70.75 25.46
N GLU A 434 -8.43 -70.51 24.95
CA GLU A 434 -7.44 -71.58 24.71
C GLU A 434 -6.89 -72.18 26.01
N GLU A 435 -6.68 -71.37 27.07
CA GLU A 435 -6.29 -71.88 28.39
C GLU A 435 -7.41 -72.70 29.08
N GLU A 436 -8.68 -72.41 28.80
CA GLU A 436 -9.81 -73.19 29.36
C GLU A 436 -10.02 -74.53 28.61
N GLU A 437 -9.65 -74.62 27.34
CA GLU A 437 -9.72 -75.85 26.54
C GLU A 437 -8.56 -76.82 26.87
N GLU A 438 -7.37 -76.33 27.25
CA GLU A 438 -6.25 -77.17 27.74
C GLU A 438 -6.47 -77.74 29.16
N ARG A 439 -7.46 -77.24 29.91
CA ARG A 439 -7.80 -77.70 31.27
C ARG A 439 -8.94 -78.73 31.34
N ARG A 440 -9.52 -79.14 30.22
CA ARG A 440 -10.54 -80.22 30.12
C ARG A 440 -9.97 -81.50 29.55
#